data_AF-A0A554RIC4-F1
#
_entry.id   AF-A0A554RIC4-F1
#
_cell.length_a   1.000
_cell.length_b   1.000
_cell.length_c   1.000
_cell.angle_alpha   90.00
_cell.angle_beta   90.00
_cell.angle_gamma   90.00
#
_symmetry.space_group_name_H-M   'P 1'
#
loop_
_entity.id
_entity.type
_entity.pdbx_description
1 polymer ?
#
loop_
_entity_poly.entity_id
_entity_poly.type
_entity_poly.pdbx_seq_one_letter_code
_entity_poly.pdbx_strand_id
1 'polypeptide(L)'
;MQRLKTRAQFQAVLAGATVARTAHFALHRCALDVSPSGAASLFPSDEVWLGAMVPKRWARRAVTRNAIKRQIYAVSAAPGVVLPRAAHVVRLRAGFDRKAFVSASSDKLKAAVRAELQQLLARAGRPPAPAAASPAPASA
;
A
#
# COMPACT_ATOMS: atom_id res chain seq x y z
N MET A 1 -3.68 -3.89 -14.49
CA MET A 1 -3.86 -3.54 -13.05
C MET A 1 -5.25 -2.98 -12.87
N GLN A 2 -6.12 -3.73 -12.19
CA GLN A 2 -7.49 -3.31 -11.93
C GLN A 2 -7.59 -2.56 -10.60
N ARG A 3 -8.55 -1.65 -10.49
CA ARG A 3 -8.78 -0.88 -9.26
C ARG A 3 -9.93 -1.49 -8.47
N LEU A 4 -9.75 -1.66 -7.17
CA LEU A 4 -10.81 -2.05 -6.24
C LEU A 4 -11.88 -0.96 -6.19
N LYS A 5 -13.14 -1.32 -6.43
CA LYS A 5 -14.27 -0.38 -6.53
C LYS A 5 -15.29 -0.56 -5.39
N THR A 6 -15.56 -1.79 -4.99
CA THR A 6 -16.65 -2.08 -4.05
C THR A 6 -16.15 -2.31 -2.62
N ARG A 7 -16.94 -1.92 -1.63
CA ARG A 7 -16.62 -2.14 -0.21
C ARG A 7 -16.39 -3.61 0.11
N ALA A 8 -17.17 -4.52 -0.49
CA ALA A 8 -17.01 -5.95 -0.31
C ALA A 8 -15.62 -6.44 -0.76
N GLN A 9 -15.12 -5.97 -1.91
CA GLN A 9 -13.76 -6.28 -2.35
C GLN A 9 -12.71 -5.75 -1.35
N PHE A 10 -12.86 -4.52 -0.84
CA PHE A 10 -11.96 -3.99 0.18
C PHE A 10 -11.97 -4.81 1.47
N GLN A 11 -13.15 -5.25 1.93
CA GLN A 11 -13.29 -6.09 3.12
C GLN A 11 -12.65 -7.47 2.91
N ALA A 12 -12.86 -8.10 1.75
CA ALA A 12 -12.24 -9.38 1.41
C ALA A 12 -10.71 -9.29 1.42
N VAL A 13 -10.12 -8.19 0.91
CA VAL A 13 -8.67 -8.00 0.97
C VAL A 13 -8.18 -7.72 2.39
N LEU A 14 -8.93 -6.94 3.17
CA LEU A 14 -8.59 -6.66 4.57
C LEU A 14 -8.67 -7.90 5.46
N ALA A 15 -9.56 -8.85 5.13
CA ALA A 15 -9.65 -10.16 5.76
C ALA A 15 -8.55 -11.13 5.31
N GLY A 16 -7.84 -10.79 4.23
CA GLY A 16 -6.70 -11.56 3.73
C GLY A 16 -5.42 -11.41 4.57
N ALA A 17 -4.32 -11.92 4.02
CA ALA A 17 -3.02 -11.89 4.67
C ALA A 17 -2.36 -10.49 4.57
N THR A 18 -1.67 -10.07 5.64
CA THR A 18 -0.81 -8.87 5.56
C THR A 18 0.55 -9.29 5.05
N VAL A 19 0.95 -8.82 3.86
CA VAL A 19 2.24 -9.19 3.24
C VAL A 19 3.37 -8.36 3.81
N ALA A 20 3.14 -7.06 3.97
CA ALA A 20 4.16 -6.13 4.43
C ALA A 20 3.55 -4.99 5.23
N ARG A 21 4.36 -4.43 6.14
CA ARG A 21 4.02 -3.22 6.90
C ARG A 21 5.26 -2.34 7.06
N THR A 22 5.05 -1.03 7.00
CA THR A 22 6.03 0.02 7.31
C THR A 22 5.50 0.87 8.46
N ALA A 23 6.23 1.94 8.80
CA ALA A 23 5.82 2.88 9.84
C ALA A 23 4.45 3.52 9.54
N HIS A 24 4.20 3.89 8.28
CA HIS A 24 2.96 4.59 7.92
C HIS A 24 1.98 3.73 7.10
N PHE A 25 2.45 2.72 6.38
CA PHE A 25 1.63 1.94 5.45
C PHE A 25 1.58 0.45 5.82
N ALA A 26 0.47 -0.20 5.48
CA ALA A 26 0.37 -1.66 5.48
C ALA A 26 -0.20 -2.14 4.16
N LEU A 27 0.39 -3.21 3.63
CA LEU A 27 -0.05 -3.89 2.42
C LEU A 27 -0.73 -5.20 2.82
N HIS A 28 -2.01 -5.29 2.48
CA HIS A 28 -2.80 -6.50 2.57
C HIS A 28 -2.86 -7.15 1.19
N ARG A 29 -2.79 -8.48 1.15
CA ARG A 29 -2.97 -9.30 -0.05
C ARG A 29 -4.01 -10.38 0.24
N CYS A 30 -4.87 -10.62 -0.71
CA CYS A 30 -5.84 -11.70 -0.69
C CYS A 30 -5.83 -12.42 -2.03
N ALA A 31 -5.98 -13.75 -1.98
CA ALA A 31 -6.12 -14.55 -3.19
C ALA A 31 -7.45 -14.23 -3.87
N LEU A 32 -7.45 -14.21 -5.20
CA LEU A 32 -8.62 -13.85 -6.01
C LEU A 32 -9.72 -14.93 -5.97
N ASP A 33 -9.35 -16.14 -5.52
CA ASP A 33 -10.23 -17.29 -5.26
C ASP A 33 -11.15 -17.14 -4.03
N VAL A 34 -11.01 -16.07 -3.25
CA VAL A 34 -11.89 -15.84 -2.10
C VAL A 34 -13.26 -15.35 -2.60
N SER A 35 -14.15 -16.30 -2.87
CA SER A 35 -15.59 -16.08 -2.85
C SER A 35 -16.07 -16.25 -1.41
N PRO A 36 -16.55 -15.19 -0.73
CA PRO A 36 -17.19 -15.37 0.56
C PRO A 36 -18.51 -16.10 0.30
N SER A 37 -18.52 -17.41 0.59
CA SER A 37 -19.70 -18.25 0.81
C SER A 37 -20.89 -17.91 -0.10
N GLY A 38 -20.79 -18.21 -1.40
CA GLY A 38 -21.94 -18.22 -2.33
C GLY A 38 -22.25 -16.91 -3.07
N ALA A 39 -21.44 -15.86 -2.93
CA ALA A 39 -21.59 -14.63 -3.72
C ALA A 39 -20.79 -14.69 -5.04
N ALA A 40 -21.34 -14.09 -6.10
CA ALA A 40 -20.69 -13.91 -7.40
C ALA A 40 -19.24 -13.44 -7.23
N SER A 41 -18.30 -13.98 -8.01
CA SER A 41 -16.86 -13.67 -7.93
C SER A 41 -16.64 -12.17 -7.76
N LEU A 42 -16.23 -11.76 -6.56
CA LEU A 42 -15.93 -10.36 -6.27
C LEU A 42 -14.80 -9.82 -7.15
N PHE A 43 -14.00 -10.74 -7.68
CA PHE A 43 -12.90 -10.52 -8.61
C PHE A 43 -13.18 -11.30 -9.91
N PRO A 44 -13.90 -10.72 -10.89
CA PRO A 44 -14.18 -11.38 -12.16
C PRO A 44 -12.95 -11.59 -13.07
N SER A 45 -11.76 -11.12 -12.65
CA SER A 45 -10.53 -11.21 -13.44
C SER A 45 -9.35 -11.63 -12.56
N ASP A 46 -8.59 -12.63 -13.03
CA ASP A 46 -7.31 -13.07 -12.44
C ASP A 46 -6.17 -12.06 -12.73
N GLU A 47 -6.43 -10.79 -12.45
CA GLU A 47 -5.48 -9.70 -12.63
C GLU A 47 -4.95 -9.21 -11.28
N VAL A 48 -3.93 -8.34 -11.31
CA VAL A 48 -3.50 -7.61 -10.12
C VAL A 48 -4.55 -6.53 -9.79
N TRP A 49 -5.26 -6.71 -8.67
CA TRP A 49 -6.18 -5.69 -8.15
C TRP A 49 -5.48 -4.82 -7.11
N LEU A 50 -5.67 -3.51 -7.18
CA LEU A 50 -5.07 -2.56 -6.25
C LEU A 50 -6.10 -1.58 -5.67
N GLY A 51 -6.00 -1.35 -4.37
CA GLY A 51 -6.84 -0.42 -3.63
C GLY A 51 -6.02 0.43 -2.69
N ALA A 52 -6.29 1.73 -2.68
CA ALA A 52 -5.66 2.68 -1.78
C ALA A 52 -6.66 3.13 -0.70
N MET A 53 -6.39 2.80 0.56
CA MET A 53 -7.20 3.19 1.70
C MET A 53 -6.47 4.23 2.53
N VAL A 54 -6.89 5.49 2.38
CA VAL A 54 -6.28 6.63 3.08
C VAL A 54 -7.33 7.31 3.97
N PRO A 55 -7.38 6.97 5.28
CA PRO A 55 -8.35 7.54 6.20
C PRO A 55 -8.19 9.06 6.37
N LYS A 56 -9.32 9.79 6.47
CA LYS A 56 -9.33 11.25 6.70
C LYS A 56 -8.65 11.65 8.02
N ARG A 57 -8.62 10.75 9.02
CA ARG A 57 -7.93 10.97 10.31
C ARG A 57 -6.42 11.12 10.16
N TRP A 58 -5.80 10.42 9.19
CA TRP A 58 -4.36 10.42 8.97
C TRP A 58 -3.91 11.41 7.88
N ALA A 59 -4.76 11.67 6.90
CA ALA A 59 -4.54 12.68 5.86
C ALA A 59 -5.67 13.72 5.88
N ARG A 60 -5.60 14.66 6.84
CA ARG A 60 -6.66 15.65 7.11
C ARG A 60 -6.91 16.60 5.92
N ARG A 61 -5.87 16.94 5.16
CA ARG A 61 -5.94 17.79 3.96
C ARG A 61 -6.25 16.94 2.72
N ALA A 62 -7.24 17.36 1.95
CA ALA A 62 -7.65 16.65 0.73
C ALA A 62 -6.51 16.54 -0.30
N VAL A 63 -5.69 17.59 -0.44
CA VAL A 63 -4.52 17.61 -1.33
C VAL A 63 -3.52 16.51 -0.97
N THR A 64 -3.17 16.40 0.32
CA THR A 64 -2.26 15.36 0.82
C THR A 64 -2.84 13.96 0.61
N ARG A 65 -4.12 13.75 0.93
CA ARG A 65 -4.79 12.46 0.71
C ARG A 65 -4.82 12.08 -0.77
N ASN A 66 -5.10 13.03 -1.65
CA ASN A 66 -5.13 12.80 -3.10
C ASN A 66 -3.73 12.57 -3.67
N ALA A 67 -2.71 13.28 -3.17
CA ALA A 67 -1.32 13.04 -3.50
C ALA A 67 -0.89 11.62 -3.09
N ILE A 68 -1.19 11.20 -1.86
CA ILE A 68 -0.91 9.84 -1.39
C ILE A 68 -1.62 8.80 -2.26
N LYS A 69 -2.93 8.96 -2.53
CA LYS A 69 -3.66 8.03 -3.41
C LYS A 69 -3.01 7.94 -4.79
N ARG A 70 -2.72 9.09 -5.43
CA ARG A 70 -2.04 9.13 -6.73
C ARG A 70 -0.68 8.44 -6.67
N GLN A 71 0.06 8.64 -5.59
CA GLN A 71 1.38 8.04 -5.44
C GLN A 71 1.36 6.55 -5.17
N ILE A 72 0.37 6.04 -4.45
CA ILE A 72 0.14 4.60 -4.33
C ILE A 72 -0.07 3.99 -5.71
N TYR A 73 -0.95 4.56 -6.53
CA TYR A 73 -1.20 4.06 -7.89
C TYR A 73 0.04 4.20 -8.79
N ALA A 74 0.74 5.33 -8.74
CA ALA A 74 1.91 5.59 -9.58
C ALA A 74 3.09 4.67 -9.21
N VAL A 75 3.37 4.47 -7.92
CA VAL A 75 4.45 3.57 -7.46
C VAL A 75 4.09 2.13 -7.73
N SER A 76 2.82 1.73 -7.55
CA SER A 76 2.41 0.37 -7.85
C SER A 76 2.44 0.06 -9.35
N ALA A 77 2.15 1.05 -10.20
CA ALA A 77 2.27 0.92 -11.65
C ALA A 77 3.71 1.13 -12.17
N ALA A 78 4.69 1.33 -11.29
CA ALA A 78 6.07 1.57 -11.70
C ALA A 78 6.72 0.30 -12.30
N PRO A 79 7.51 0.42 -13.37
CA PRO A 79 8.25 -0.70 -13.94
C PRO A 79 9.25 -1.24 -12.90
N GLY A 80 9.22 -2.56 -12.65
CA GLY A 80 10.02 -3.24 -11.62
C GLY A 80 9.22 -3.67 -10.38
N VAL A 81 7.96 -3.23 -10.27
CA VAL A 81 7.05 -3.69 -9.23
C VAL A 81 6.31 -4.94 -9.73
N VAL A 82 6.80 -6.10 -9.33
CA VAL A 82 6.18 -7.39 -9.65
C VAL A 82 5.24 -7.78 -8.52
N LEU A 83 3.97 -7.38 -8.63
CA LEU A 83 2.93 -7.88 -7.74
C LEU A 83 2.37 -9.18 -8.32
N PRO A 84 2.26 -10.24 -7.51
CA PRO A 84 1.57 -11.45 -7.94
C PRO A 84 0.11 -11.14 -8.28
N ARG A 85 -0.50 -11.98 -9.12
CA ARG A 85 -1.93 -11.91 -9.45
C ARG A 85 -2.75 -12.18 -8.20
N ALA A 86 -3.10 -11.11 -7.51
CA ALA A 86 -3.85 -11.13 -6.25
C ALA A 86 -4.44 -9.75 -6.00
N ALA A 87 -5.39 -9.69 -5.07
CA ALA A 87 -5.98 -8.44 -4.64
C ALA A 87 -5.17 -7.80 -3.53
N HIS A 88 -4.72 -6.56 -3.76
CA HIS A 88 -3.81 -5.82 -2.90
C HIS A 88 -4.44 -4.53 -2.40
N VAL A 89 -4.38 -4.29 -1.09
CA VAL A 89 -4.85 -3.04 -0.47
C VAL A 89 -3.72 -2.41 0.32
N VAL A 90 -3.38 -1.17 -0.04
CA VAL A 90 -2.48 -0.31 0.73
C VAL A 90 -3.32 0.54 1.68
N ARG A 91 -3.14 0.32 2.98
CA ARG A 91 -3.81 1.08 4.04
C ARG A 91 -2.82 2.00 4.73
N LEU A 92 -3.19 3.28 4.86
CA LEU A 92 -2.47 4.23 5.70
C LEU A 92 -2.87 4.03 7.17
N ARG A 93 -1.87 3.73 8.01
CA ARG A 93 -2.02 3.45 9.45
C ARG A 93 -1.59 4.61 10.33
N ALA A 94 -0.61 5.41 9.90
CA ALA A 94 -0.14 6.58 10.62
C ALA A 94 -0.24 7.84 9.74
N GLY A 95 -0.47 8.98 10.37
CA GLY A 95 -0.42 10.28 9.71
C GLY A 95 1.02 10.79 9.59
N PHE A 96 1.27 11.64 8.60
CA PHE A 96 2.54 12.37 8.51
C PHE A 96 2.50 13.58 9.44
N ASP A 97 3.57 13.77 10.21
CA ASP A 97 3.65 14.83 11.21
C ASP A 97 3.64 16.22 10.57
N ARG A 98 2.78 17.11 11.08
CA ARG A 98 2.57 18.44 10.50
C ARG A 98 3.72 19.41 10.79
N LYS A 99 4.50 19.16 11.85
CA LYS A 99 5.69 19.97 12.19
C LYS A 99 6.87 19.57 11.33
N ALA A 100 7.03 18.29 11.03
CA ALA A 100 8.07 17.80 10.11
C ALA A 100 7.77 18.13 8.64
N PHE A 101 6.49 18.16 8.25
CA PHE A 101 6.06 18.41 6.87
C PHE A 101 5.18 19.66 6.76
N VAL A 102 5.82 20.84 6.83
CA VAL A 102 5.16 22.16 6.84
C VAL A 102 4.32 22.41 5.57
N SER A 103 4.72 21.88 4.40
CA SER A 103 3.92 22.00 3.17
C SER A 103 3.16 20.71 2.84
N ALA A 104 1.84 20.84 2.75
CA ALA A 104 0.89 19.77 2.47
C ALA A 104 1.08 19.02 1.14
N SER A 105 1.94 19.54 0.26
CA SER A 105 2.36 18.99 -1.02
C SER A 105 3.86 19.22 -1.28
N SER A 106 4.68 19.31 -0.22
CA SER A 106 6.13 19.41 -0.39
C SER A 106 6.64 18.18 -1.13
N ASP A 107 7.60 18.37 -2.03
CA ASP A 107 8.32 17.27 -2.66
C ASP A 107 9.01 16.37 -1.64
N LYS A 108 9.37 16.90 -0.46
CA LYS A 108 9.85 16.09 0.68
C LYS A 108 8.81 15.06 1.15
N LEU A 109 7.54 15.44 1.28
CA LEU A 109 6.47 14.52 1.67
C LEU A 109 6.21 13.49 0.56
N LYS A 110 6.14 13.96 -0.70
CA LYS A 110 5.97 13.07 -1.86
C LYS A 110 7.11 12.05 -1.98
N ALA A 111 8.35 12.48 -1.74
CA ALA A 111 9.53 11.64 -1.75
C ALA A 111 9.53 10.66 -0.58
N ALA A 112 9.23 11.10 0.64
CA ALA A 112 9.12 10.22 1.81
C ALA A 112 8.03 9.15 1.64
N VAL A 113 6.84 9.55 1.17
CA VAL A 113 5.74 8.62 0.84
C VAL A 113 6.19 7.64 -0.24
N ARG A 114 6.84 8.13 -1.31
CA ARG A 114 7.34 7.27 -2.39
C ARG A 114 8.37 6.27 -1.88
N ALA A 115 9.33 6.71 -1.07
CA ALA A 115 10.36 5.85 -0.49
C ALA A 115 9.75 4.78 0.43
N GLU A 116 8.83 5.15 1.32
CA GLU A 116 8.10 4.18 2.17
C GLU A 116 7.29 3.18 1.33
N LEU A 117 6.61 3.63 0.28
CA LEU A 117 5.86 2.73 -0.62
C LEU A 117 6.78 1.79 -1.39
N GLN A 118 7.92 2.29 -1.88
CA GLN A 118 8.93 1.45 -2.54
C GLN A 118 9.49 0.41 -1.56
N GLN A 119 9.77 0.78 -0.31
CA GLN A 119 10.19 -0.17 0.73
C GLN A 119 9.10 -1.19 1.05
N LEU A 120 7.84 -0.76 1.14
CA LEU A 120 6.69 -1.63 1.36
C LEU A 120 6.56 -2.67 0.23
N LEU A 121 6.66 -2.23 -1.03
CA LEU A 121 6.55 -3.10 -2.20
C LEU A 121 7.77 -4.00 -2.36
N ALA A 122 8.98 -3.50 -2.10
CA ALA A 122 10.20 -4.32 -2.07
C ALA A 122 10.10 -5.44 -1.01
N ARG A 123 9.57 -5.12 0.17
CA ARG A 123 9.27 -6.12 1.22
C ARG A 123 8.13 -7.06 0.83
N ALA A 124 7.19 -6.62 -0.01
CA ALA A 124 6.09 -7.45 -0.46
C ALA A 124 6.50 -8.44 -1.57
N GLY A 125 7.43 -8.05 -2.43
CA GLY A 125 8.00 -8.91 -3.46
C GLY A 125 9.07 -9.88 -2.92
N ARG A 126 9.67 -9.58 -1.77
CA ARG A 126 10.61 -10.47 -1.08
C ARG A 126 9.82 -11.39 -0.13
N PRO A 127 9.96 -12.73 -0.20
CA PRO A 127 9.45 -13.59 0.86
C PRO A 127 10.06 -13.17 2.20
N PRO A 128 9.35 -13.33 3.33
CA PRO A 128 9.81 -12.82 4.62
C PRO A 128 11.16 -13.45 4.99
N ALA A 129 12.24 -12.72 4.71
CA ALA A 129 13.53 -13.02 5.28
C ALA A 129 13.43 -12.70 6.77
N PRO A 130 13.76 -13.64 7.67
CA PRO A 130 13.71 -13.40 9.10
C PRO A 130 14.63 -12.23 9.43
N ALA A 131 14.17 -11.44 10.40
CA ALA A 131 14.77 -10.19 10.82
C ALA A 131 16.25 -10.35 11.23
N ALA A 132 17.17 -9.82 10.43
CA ALA A 132 18.49 -9.35 10.87
C ALA A 132 19.17 -8.58 9.75
N ALA A 133 19.06 -7.26 9.76
CA ALA A 133 20.08 -6.34 9.28
C ALA A 133 19.60 -4.91 9.59
N SER A 134 19.79 -4.51 10.85
CA SER A 134 19.98 -3.11 11.17
C SER A 134 21.05 -2.55 10.22
N PRO A 135 20.86 -1.35 9.64
CA PRO A 135 21.96 -0.70 8.94
C PRO A 135 22.97 -0.30 10.01
N ALA A 136 24.10 -1.00 10.10
CA ALA A 136 25.27 -0.46 10.77
C ALA A 136 25.76 0.72 9.91
N PRO A 137 25.79 1.96 10.43
CA PRO A 137 26.48 3.03 9.74
C PRO A 137 27.98 2.97 10.06
N ALA A 138 28.75 3.64 9.20
CA ALA A 138 30.10 4.15 9.43
C ALA A 138 31.29 3.22 9.13
N SER A 139 31.85 3.47 7.93
CA SER A 139 33.24 3.89 7.69
C SER A 139 34.25 3.79 8.84
N ALA A 140 35.36 3.10 8.56
CA ALA A 140 36.74 3.50 8.86
C ALA A 140 37.69 2.76 7.90
#